data_AF-A0A8W8MY32-F1
#
_entry.id   AF-A0A8W8MY32-F1
#
_cell.length_a   1.000
_cell.length_b   1.000
_cell.length_c   1.000
_cell.angle_alpha   90.00
_cell.angle_beta   90.00
_cell.angle_gamma   90.00
#
_symmetry.space_group_name_H-M   'P 1'
#
loop_
_entity.id
_entity.type
_entity.pdbx_description
1 polymer ?
#
loop_
_entity_poly.entity_id
_entity_poly.type
_entity_poly.pdbx_seq_one_letter_code
_entity_poly.pdbx_strand_id
1 'polypeptide(L)'
;NRAAMADPAEPQKTAENPEDVEEVEEEEEEEHGDTSAALTSQLMQNPQILADLQHRLGSMVGVSSGYIQSLPKSVKRRIKALKKWQFEAAKIEADFYKEVHELECKYASKYTPLYEKRKTVITGNVEPTDEECDWPSDDEKEDEQLSEDMKNKANVEEKKRRTI
;
A
#
# COMPACT_ATOMS: atom_id res chain seq x y z
N ASN A 1 10.23 -16.24 -23.00
CA ASN A 1 9.19 -15.22 -22.78
C ASN A 1 8.74 -15.24 -21.34
N ARG A 2 9.15 -14.21 -20.61
CA ARG A 2 9.00 -13.97 -19.17
C ARG A 2 7.61 -13.35 -18.96
N ALA A 3 6.69 -14.08 -18.35
CA ALA A 3 5.39 -13.52 -17.98
C ALA A 3 5.58 -12.63 -16.75
N ALA A 4 5.35 -11.33 -16.92
CA ALA A 4 5.39 -10.33 -15.87
C ALA A 4 4.19 -10.56 -14.93
N MET A 5 4.48 -10.94 -13.68
CA MET A 5 3.53 -10.82 -12.58
C MET A 5 3.50 -9.33 -12.19
N ALA A 6 2.32 -8.73 -12.29
CA ALA A 6 2.08 -7.37 -11.82
C ALA A 6 1.90 -7.41 -10.30
N ASP A 7 2.80 -6.71 -9.60
CA ASP A 7 2.72 -6.42 -8.16
C ASP A 7 1.47 -5.58 -7.84
N PRO A 8 0.69 -5.90 -6.79
CA PRO A 8 -0.29 -4.97 -6.26
C PRO A 8 0.43 -3.92 -5.40
N ALA A 9 0.27 -2.65 -5.78
CA ALA A 9 0.86 -1.50 -5.11
C ALA A 9 0.50 -1.43 -3.62
N GLU A 10 1.52 -1.31 -2.77
CA GLU A 10 1.38 -1.01 -1.34
C GLU A 10 0.82 0.42 -1.14
N PRO A 11 -0.06 0.66 -0.13
CA PRO A 11 -0.56 1.99 0.17
C PRO A 11 0.51 2.84 0.86
N GLN A 12 0.77 4.00 0.25
CA GLN A 12 1.68 5.04 0.75
C GLN A 12 1.22 5.56 2.13
N LYS A 13 2.09 5.42 3.15
CA LYS A 13 1.97 6.18 4.39
C LYS A 13 2.39 7.63 4.12
N THR A 14 1.43 8.53 4.11
CA THR A 14 1.66 9.98 4.22
C THR A 14 2.26 10.27 5.59
N ALA A 15 3.51 10.72 5.60
CA ALA A 15 4.20 11.21 6.79
C ALA A 15 3.60 12.56 7.19
N GLU A 16 3.05 12.62 8.40
CA GLU A 16 2.64 13.87 9.03
C GLU A 16 3.87 14.56 9.68
N ASN A 17 3.87 15.87 9.53
CA ASN A 17 4.89 16.88 9.83
C ASN A 17 5.35 16.88 11.30
N PRO A 18 6.67 16.95 11.62
CA PRO A 18 7.12 17.42 12.93
C PRO A 18 7.36 18.93 12.87
N GLU A 19 6.44 19.71 13.44
CA GLU A 19 6.63 21.13 13.73
C GLU A 19 7.49 21.34 14.99
N ASP A 20 8.33 22.37 14.92
CA ASP A 20 9.08 23.07 15.97
C ASP A 20 10.15 22.29 16.76
N VAL A 21 11.36 22.28 16.19
CA VAL A 21 12.60 22.28 16.97
C VAL A 21 13.18 23.70 16.91
N GLU A 22 13.28 24.36 18.07
CA GLU A 22 13.86 25.69 18.21
C GLU A 22 15.27 25.72 17.62
N GLU A 23 15.50 26.69 16.75
CA GLU A 23 16.79 27.01 16.15
C GLU A 23 17.70 27.60 17.25
N VAL A 24 18.55 26.76 17.82
CA VAL A 24 19.61 27.20 18.75
C VAL A 24 20.74 27.77 17.89
N GLU A 25 20.96 29.08 17.98
CA GLU A 25 22.16 29.73 17.43
C GLU A 25 23.39 29.18 18.15
N GLU A 26 24.14 28.29 17.49
CA GLU A 26 25.47 27.87 17.95
C GLU A 26 26.46 29.00 17.62
N GLU A 27 26.96 29.68 18.65
CA GLU A 27 28.08 30.61 18.52
C GLU A 27 29.35 29.84 18.09
N GLU A 28 29.88 30.17 16.93
CA GLU A 28 31.12 29.58 16.40
C GLU A 28 32.33 30.02 17.23
N GLU A 29 32.83 29.13 18.10
CA GLU A 29 34.20 29.23 18.60
C GLU A 29 35.17 28.78 17.51
N GLU A 30 35.73 29.74 16.77
CA GLU A 30 36.91 29.51 15.94
C GLU A 30 38.14 29.24 16.81
N GLU A 31 38.66 28.00 16.79
CA GLU A 31 40.05 27.76 16.36
C GLU A 31 40.39 26.25 16.21
N HIS A 32 41.09 25.96 15.10
CA HIS A 32 42.05 24.86 14.92
C HIS A 32 41.57 23.53 14.28
N GLY A 33 41.52 23.48 12.92
CA GLY A 33 41.46 22.20 12.20
C GLY A 33 41.12 22.19 10.70
N ASP A 34 41.46 23.22 9.93
CA ASP A 34 40.98 23.44 8.54
C ASP A 34 41.38 22.35 7.50
N THR A 35 42.30 21.45 7.82
CA THR A 35 42.73 20.39 6.89
C THR A 35 41.71 19.26 6.76
N SER A 36 40.92 19.00 7.81
CA SER A 36 39.93 17.91 7.84
C SER A 36 38.73 18.21 6.93
N ALA A 37 38.14 19.40 7.10
CA ALA A 37 36.95 19.83 6.37
C ALA A 37 37.23 19.94 4.86
N ALA A 38 38.37 20.52 4.50
CA ALA A 38 38.85 20.61 3.11
C ALA A 38 39.08 19.21 2.49
N LEU A 39 39.66 18.27 3.25
CA LEU A 39 39.82 16.89 2.78
C LEU A 39 38.46 16.22 2.55
N THR A 40 37.53 16.31 3.50
CA THR A 40 36.17 15.76 3.32
C THR A 40 35.45 16.36 2.13
N SER A 41 35.55 17.67 1.92
CA SER A 41 34.98 18.35 0.75
C SER A 41 35.60 17.81 -0.55
N GLN A 42 36.91 17.63 -0.60
CA GLN A 42 37.59 17.09 -1.77
C GLN A 42 37.30 15.60 -2.03
N LEU A 43 37.08 14.81 -0.98
CA LEU A 43 36.66 13.41 -1.08
C LEU A 43 35.19 13.29 -1.56
N MET A 44 34.32 14.20 -1.15
CA MET A 44 32.93 14.29 -1.62
C MET A 44 32.81 14.79 -3.06
N GLN A 45 33.83 15.47 -3.58
CA GLN A 45 33.89 15.88 -4.99
C GLN A 45 34.32 14.76 -5.93
N ASN A 46 34.78 13.61 -5.43
CA ASN A 46 35.19 12.48 -6.25
C ASN A 46 34.08 11.40 -6.31
N PRO A 47 33.35 11.26 -7.44
CA PRO A 47 32.22 10.33 -7.54
C PRO A 47 32.59 8.87 -7.32
N GLN A 48 33.83 8.46 -7.64
CA GLN A 48 34.29 7.08 -7.44
C GLN A 48 34.52 6.78 -5.95
N ILE A 49 35.08 7.75 -5.21
CA ILE A 49 35.28 7.62 -3.76
C ILE A 49 33.94 7.64 -3.03
N LEU A 50 33.01 8.50 -3.45
CA LEU A 50 31.65 8.50 -2.92
C LEU A 50 30.92 7.18 -3.16
N ALA A 51 31.01 6.62 -4.37
CA ALA A 51 30.42 5.33 -4.70
C ALA A 51 31.03 4.19 -3.86
N ASP A 52 32.36 4.19 -3.68
CA ASP A 52 33.05 3.19 -2.84
C ASP A 52 32.69 3.33 -1.35
N LEU A 53 32.55 4.56 -0.85
CA LEU A 53 32.08 4.82 0.52
C LEU A 53 30.63 4.40 0.71
N GLN A 54 29.74 4.71 -0.25
CA GLN A 54 28.35 4.27 -0.24
C GLN A 54 28.24 2.75 -0.29
N HIS A 55 29.04 2.08 -1.12
CA HIS A 55 29.09 0.62 -1.19
C HIS A 55 29.60 0.01 0.13
N ARG A 56 30.67 0.57 0.73
CA ARG A 56 31.17 0.13 2.04
C ARG A 56 30.17 0.37 3.16
N LEU A 57 29.54 1.55 3.22
CA LEU A 57 28.51 1.87 4.20
C LEU A 57 27.30 0.96 4.04
N GLY A 58 26.84 0.73 2.81
CA GLY A 58 25.79 -0.24 2.49
C GLY A 58 26.15 -1.67 2.91
N SER A 59 27.42 -2.07 2.76
CA SER A 59 27.92 -3.37 3.23
C SER A 59 28.03 -3.48 4.75
N MET A 60 28.09 -2.36 5.48
CA MET A 60 28.15 -2.34 6.95
C MET A 60 26.76 -2.36 7.60
N VAL A 61 25.69 -2.07 6.83
CA VAL A 61 24.31 -2.23 7.31
C VAL A 61 24.04 -3.70 7.58
N GLY A 62 23.78 -4.03 8.84
CA GLY A 62 23.57 -5.41 9.30
C GLY A 62 24.84 -6.15 9.73
N VAL A 63 26.03 -5.57 9.54
CA VAL A 63 27.29 -6.12 10.08
C VAL A 63 27.46 -5.69 11.54
N SER A 64 27.79 -6.64 12.40
CA SER A 64 28.00 -6.37 13.83
C SER A 64 29.15 -5.37 14.02
N SER A 65 28.85 -4.15 14.45
CA SER A 65 29.78 -3.03 14.69
C SER A 65 30.83 -3.26 15.79
N GLY A 66 31.04 -4.50 16.25
CA GLY A 66 31.87 -4.81 17.42
C GLY A 66 31.22 -4.44 18.76
N TYR A 67 30.20 -3.57 18.77
CA TYR A 67 29.55 -3.08 19.98
C TYR A 67 28.95 -4.21 20.82
N ILE A 68 28.22 -5.15 20.21
CA ILE A 68 27.66 -6.30 20.92
C ILE A 68 28.77 -7.18 21.54
N GLN A 69 29.96 -7.22 20.92
CA GLN A 69 31.14 -7.93 21.41
C GLN A 69 31.84 -7.19 22.55
N SER A 70 31.76 -5.85 22.64
CA SER A 70 32.35 -5.08 23.75
C SER A 70 31.48 -5.08 25.02
N LEU A 71 30.19 -5.42 24.91
CA LEU A 71 29.26 -5.42 26.05
C LEU A 71 29.65 -6.40 27.18
N PRO A 72 29.34 -6.07 28.45
CA PRO A 72 29.52 -6.98 29.59
C PRO A 72 28.77 -8.32 29.43
N LYS A 73 29.29 -9.38 30.07
CA LYS A 73 28.72 -10.74 30.00
C LYS A 73 27.25 -10.78 30.44
N SER A 74 26.86 -9.99 31.43
CA SER A 74 25.48 -9.90 31.91
C SER A 74 24.52 -9.33 30.85
N VAL A 75 24.96 -8.35 30.08
CA VAL A 75 24.18 -7.74 28.99
C VAL A 75 24.06 -8.71 27.82
N LYS A 76 25.16 -9.36 27.42
CA LYS A 76 25.14 -10.39 26.36
C LYS A 76 24.17 -11.54 26.66
N ARG A 77 24.09 -11.98 27.92
CA ARG A 77 23.13 -13.01 28.35
C ARG A 77 21.67 -12.56 28.20
N ARG A 78 21.37 -11.30 28.56
CA ARG A 78 20.03 -10.71 28.37
C ARG A 78 19.66 -10.64 26.90
N ILE A 79 20.57 -10.15 26.05
CA ILE A 79 20.36 -10.10 24.59
C ILE A 79 20.10 -11.50 24.02
N LYS A 80 20.85 -12.52 24.47
CA LYS A 80 20.60 -13.91 24.03
C LYS A 80 19.21 -14.42 24.45
N ALA A 81 18.77 -14.11 25.66
CA ALA A 81 17.42 -14.46 26.12
C ALA A 81 16.34 -13.77 25.28
N LEU A 82 16.49 -12.46 25.04
CA LEU A 82 15.58 -11.68 24.20
C LEU A 82 15.50 -12.24 22.78
N LYS A 83 16.64 -12.59 22.17
CA LYS A 83 16.68 -13.23 20.84
C LYS A 83 15.93 -14.56 20.83
N LYS A 84 16.05 -15.37 21.88
CA LYS A 84 15.30 -16.62 22.00
C LYS A 84 13.80 -16.36 22.05
N TRP A 85 13.35 -15.41 22.87
CA TRP A 85 11.92 -15.09 22.97
C TRP A 85 11.38 -14.48 21.68
N GLN A 86 12.14 -13.62 21.00
CA GLN A 86 11.77 -13.11 19.69
C GLN A 86 11.60 -14.24 18.66
N PHE A 87 12.46 -15.25 18.72
CA PHE A 87 12.34 -16.42 17.84
C PHE A 87 11.09 -17.24 18.14
N GLU A 88 10.74 -17.44 19.41
CA GLU A 88 9.48 -18.11 19.77
C GLU A 88 8.26 -17.28 19.35
N ALA A 89 8.29 -15.95 19.48
CA ALA A 89 7.23 -15.08 18.97
C ALA A 89 7.08 -15.20 17.45
N ALA A 90 8.18 -15.22 16.69
CA ALA A 90 8.16 -15.39 15.24
C ALA A 90 7.54 -16.72 14.79
N LYS A 91 7.64 -17.79 15.60
CA LYS A 91 6.94 -19.06 15.30
C LYS A 91 5.43 -18.90 15.42
N ILE A 92 4.97 -18.23 16.48
CA ILE A 92 3.55 -17.95 16.68
C ILE A 92 3.02 -17.07 15.53
N GLU A 93 3.79 -16.06 15.11
CA GLU A 93 3.45 -15.25 13.94
C GLU A 93 3.37 -16.08 12.66
N ALA A 94 4.29 -17.02 12.46
CA ALA A 94 4.25 -17.91 11.29
C ALA A 94 2.97 -18.78 11.27
N ASP A 95 2.57 -19.32 12.43
CA ASP A 95 1.32 -20.09 12.55
C ASP A 95 0.09 -19.19 12.30
N PHE A 96 0.10 -17.95 12.82
CA PHE A 96 -0.96 -16.97 12.57
C PHE A 96 -1.11 -16.66 11.07
N TYR A 97 -0.02 -16.35 10.38
CA TYR A 97 -0.09 -16.05 8.94
C TYR A 97 -0.50 -17.25 8.10
N LYS A 98 -0.15 -18.47 8.55
CA LYS A 98 -0.65 -19.69 7.92
C LYS A 98 -2.17 -19.79 8.03
N GLU A 99 -2.73 -19.57 9.22
CA GLU A 99 -4.19 -19.60 9.43
C GLU A 99 -4.90 -18.49 8.66
N VAL A 100 -4.33 -17.28 8.60
CA VAL A 100 -4.85 -16.17 7.78
C VAL A 100 -4.87 -16.57 6.31
N HIS A 101 -3.80 -17.18 5.79
CA HIS A 101 -3.75 -17.62 4.40
C HIS A 101 -4.79 -18.70 4.09
N GLU A 102 -4.98 -19.67 4.98
CA GLU A 102 -6.04 -20.68 4.85
C GLU A 102 -7.44 -20.03 4.84
N LEU A 103 -7.63 -19.00 5.66
CA LEU A 103 -8.87 -18.21 5.70
C LEU A 103 -9.10 -17.43 4.41
N GLU A 104 -8.07 -16.75 3.91
CA GLU A 104 -8.09 -16.04 2.62
C GLU A 104 -8.47 -16.99 1.48
N CYS A 105 -7.83 -18.16 1.41
CA CYS A 105 -8.15 -19.19 0.42
C CYS A 105 -9.61 -19.63 0.51
N LYS A 106 -10.11 -19.88 1.73
CA LYS A 106 -11.48 -20.30 1.98
C LYS A 106 -12.51 -19.28 1.49
N TYR A 107 -12.26 -17.99 1.71
CA TYR A 107 -13.18 -16.95 1.25
C TYR A 107 -12.99 -16.60 -0.22
N ALA A 108 -11.77 -16.67 -0.75
CA ALA A 108 -11.50 -16.52 -2.17
C ALA A 108 -12.34 -17.50 -3.00
N SER A 109 -12.41 -18.79 -2.61
CA SER A 109 -13.25 -19.78 -3.29
C SER A 109 -14.75 -19.45 -3.26
N LYS A 110 -15.24 -18.74 -2.23
CA LYS A 110 -16.63 -18.28 -2.16
C LYS A 110 -16.89 -17.11 -3.10
N TYR A 111 -15.89 -16.24 -3.31
CA TYR A 111 -15.99 -15.12 -4.23
C TYR A 111 -15.81 -15.53 -5.69
N THR A 112 -15.05 -16.60 -5.98
CA THR A 112 -14.82 -17.11 -7.33
C THR A 112 -16.11 -17.22 -8.18
N PRO A 113 -17.18 -17.92 -7.74
CA PRO A 113 -18.39 -18.03 -8.54
C PRO A 113 -19.08 -16.69 -8.79
N LEU A 114 -19.04 -15.76 -7.82
CA LEU A 114 -19.58 -14.41 -8.01
C LEU A 114 -18.79 -13.63 -9.06
N TYR A 115 -17.46 -13.75 -9.05
CA TYR A 115 -16.61 -13.10 -10.04
C TYR A 115 -16.74 -13.73 -11.43
N GLU A 116 -16.97 -15.04 -11.52
CA GLU A 116 -17.28 -15.72 -12.77
C GLU A 116 -18.62 -15.26 -13.33
N LYS A 117 -19.69 -15.21 -12.50
CA LYS A 117 -20.98 -14.65 -12.89
C LYS A 117 -20.86 -13.20 -13.37
N ARG A 118 -20.14 -12.36 -12.62
CA ARG A 118 -19.88 -10.97 -13.02
C ARG A 118 -19.15 -10.92 -14.37
N LYS A 119 -18.16 -11.81 -14.58
CA LYS A 119 -17.43 -11.88 -15.84
C LYS A 119 -18.34 -12.28 -17.01
N THR A 120 -19.25 -13.24 -16.83
CA THR A 120 -20.16 -13.66 -17.91
C THR A 120 -21.14 -12.55 -18.30
N VAL A 121 -21.62 -11.77 -17.33
CA VAL A 121 -22.46 -10.58 -17.58
C VAL A 121 -21.66 -9.49 -18.29
N ILE A 122 -20.47 -9.12 -17.79
CA ILE A 122 -19.63 -8.07 -18.41
C ILE A 122 -19.22 -8.42 -19.85
N THR A 123 -18.99 -9.70 -20.14
CA THR A 123 -18.61 -10.14 -21.50
C THR A 123 -19.82 -10.21 -22.44
N GLY A 124 -21.05 -10.07 -21.92
CA GLY A 124 -22.29 -10.20 -22.71
C GLY A 124 -22.63 -11.64 -23.11
N ASN A 125 -22.07 -12.64 -22.41
CA ASN A 125 -22.35 -14.06 -22.69
C ASN A 125 -23.70 -14.50 -22.10
N VAL A 126 -24.14 -13.82 -21.03
CA VAL A 126 -25.41 -14.09 -20.34
C VAL A 126 -26.02 -12.74 -19.98
N GLU A 127 -27.29 -12.55 -20.35
CA GLU A 127 -28.08 -11.41 -19.89
C GLU A 127 -28.55 -11.66 -18.45
N PRO A 128 -28.39 -10.70 -17.53
CA PRO A 128 -28.89 -10.81 -16.16
C PRO A 128 -30.41 -11.07 -16.11
N THR A 129 -30.84 -11.83 -15.12
CA THR A 129 -32.27 -12.05 -14.87
C THR A 129 -32.90 -10.87 -14.13
N ASP A 130 -34.22 -10.68 -14.25
CA ASP A 130 -34.94 -9.59 -13.57
C ASP A 130 -34.71 -9.57 -12.05
N GLU A 131 -34.53 -10.74 -11.41
CA GLU A 131 -34.17 -10.87 -9.99
C GLU A 131 -32.73 -10.44 -9.67
N GLU A 132 -31.79 -10.63 -10.59
CA GLU A 132 -30.39 -10.18 -10.45
C GLU A 132 -30.24 -8.68 -10.74
N CYS A 133 -31.22 -8.09 -11.43
CA CYS A 133 -31.36 -6.66 -11.70
C CYS A 133 -32.15 -5.91 -10.63
N ASP A 134 -32.73 -6.60 -9.63
CA ASP A 134 -33.43 -6.00 -8.49
C ASP A 134 -32.42 -5.39 -7.50
N TRP A 135 -31.75 -4.35 -8.00
CA TRP A 135 -30.89 -3.48 -7.24
C TRP A 135 -31.58 -2.11 -7.17
N PRO A 136 -31.85 -1.58 -5.97
CA PRO A 136 -32.48 -0.27 -5.84
C PRO A 136 -31.55 0.81 -6.43
N SER A 137 -31.74 1.11 -7.71
CA SER A 137 -31.08 2.21 -8.41
C SER A 137 -31.98 3.44 -8.32
N ASP A 138 -31.38 4.62 -8.20
CA ASP A 138 -32.14 5.87 -8.21
C ASP A 138 -32.77 6.14 -9.60
N ASP A 139 -32.28 5.44 -10.64
CA ASP A 139 -32.74 5.52 -12.02
C ASP A 139 -34.17 4.97 -12.21
N GLU A 140 -34.65 4.06 -11.35
CA GLU A 140 -36.02 3.53 -11.45
C GLU A 140 -37.07 4.64 -11.36
N LYS A 141 -36.77 5.73 -10.65
CA LYS A 141 -37.64 6.90 -10.58
C LYS A 141 -37.60 7.74 -11.86
N GLU A 142 -36.45 7.84 -12.51
CA GLU A 142 -36.31 8.59 -13.77
C GLU A 142 -36.95 7.85 -14.94
N ASP A 143 -36.80 6.53 -15.01
CA ASP A 143 -37.41 5.69 -16.05
C ASP A 143 -38.94 5.65 -15.93
N GLU A 144 -39.49 5.56 -14.70
CA GLU A 144 -40.94 5.64 -14.48
C GLU A 144 -41.48 7.02 -14.92
N GLN A 145 -40.77 8.11 -14.58
CA GLN A 145 -41.11 9.48 -14.96
C GLN A 145 -41.07 9.67 -16.49
N LEU A 146 -40.06 9.14 -17.18
CA LEU A 146 -39.96 9.15 -18.65
C LEU A 146 -41.12 8.36 -19.30
N SER A 147 -41.49 7.22 -18.72
CA SER A 147 -42.57 6.37 -19.22
C SER A 147 -43.94 7.06 -19.11
N GLU A 148 -44.20 7.76 -17.99
CA GLU A 148 -45.41 8.54 -17.78
C GLU A 148 -45.47 9.74 -18.74
N ASP A 149 -44.36 10.44 -18.94
CA ASP A 149 -44.27 11.57 -19.85
C ASP A 149 -44.51 11.17 -21.32
N MET A 150 -44.02 9.99 -21.74
CA MET A 150 -44.31 9.45 -23.07
C MET A 150 -45.78 9.05 -23.24
N LYS A 151 -46.39 8.37 -22.25
CA LYS A 151 -47.83 8.02 -22.27
C LYS A 151 -48.71 9.27 -22.31
N ASN A 152 -48.34 10.30 -21.56
CA ASN A 152 -49.06 11.57 -21.54
C ASN A 152 -48.96 12.30 -22.89
N LYS A 153 -47.76 12.42 -23.48
CA LYS A 153 -47.58 13.00 -24.82
C LYS A 153 -48.34 12.26 -25.91
N ALA A 154 -48.33 10.92 -25.88
CA ALA A 154 -49.08 10.10 -26.84
C ALA A 154 -50.60 10.30 -26.74
N ASN A 155 -51.14 10.35 -25.51
CA ASN A 155 -52.57 10.60 -25.28
C ASN A 155 -53.01 12.02 -25.69
N VAL A 156 -52.13 13.02 -25.55
CA VAL A 156 -52.40 14.41 -25.97
C VAL A 156 -52.41 14.52 -27.50
N GLU A 157 -51.44 13.92 -28.19
CA GLU A 157 -51.38 13.85 -29.66
C GLU A 157 -52.62 13.16 -30.25
N GLU A 158 -53.09 12.07 -29.64
CA GLU A 158 -54.26 11.33 -30.11
C GLU A 158 -55.57 12.11 -29.96
N LYS A 159 -55.76 12.82 -28.83
CA LYS A 159 -56.90 13.72 -28.62
C LYS A 159 -56.90 14.89 -29.60
N LYS A 160 -55.72 15.41 -29.93
CA LYS A 160 -55.54 16.51 -30.89
C LYS A 160 -55.89 16.08 -32.32
N ARG A 161 -55.58 14.85 -32.70
CA ARG A 161 -55.96 14.26 -34.00
C ARG A 161 -57.45 13.92 -34.13
N ARG A 162 -58.14 13.66 -33.01
CA ARG A 162 -59.60 13.37 -33.01
C ARG A 162 -60.49 14.63 -32.98
N THR A 163 -59.90 15.82 -32.78
CA THR A 163 -60.62 17.09 -32.63
C THR A 163 -60.48 18.01 -33.87
N ILE A 164 -59.78 17.55 -34.91
CA ILE A 164 -59.62 18.20 -36.22
C ILE A 164 -60.38 17.36 -37.25
#